data_AF-A0A7W5VU17-F1
#
_entry.id   AF-A0A7W5VU17-F1
#
_cell.length_a   1.000
_cell.length_b   1.000
_cell.length_c   1.000
_cell.angle_alpha   90.00
_cell.angle_beta   90.00
_cell.angle_gamma   90.00
#
_symmetry.space_group_name_H-M   'P 1'
#
loop_
_entity.id
_entity.type
_entity.pdbx_description
1 polymer ?
#
loop_
_entity_poly.entity_id
_entity_poly.type
_entity_poly.pdbx_seq_one_letter_code
_entity_poly.pdbx_strand_id
1 'polypeptide(L)'
;MASHFFVQPLVQRFKRIVAMRFVVATLLATASFLSPMSGFAESADVEATIKKVDTTNLVLTLDDGKTYQAPEEFNFDGLEAGVKVIVFYTEVDGKRVINDLDIVK
;
A
#
# COMPACT_ATOMS: atom_id res chain seq x y z
N MET A 1 7.13 65.72 -32.10
CA MET A 1 6.15 64.64 -32.30
C MET A 1 6.78 63.34 -31.78
N ALA A 2 6.17 62.77 -30.73
CA ALA A 2 6.45 61.46 -30.12
C ALA A 2 7.90 61.09 -29.73
N SER A 3 8.33 61.59 -28.57
CA SER A 3 9.34 60.96 -27.72
C SER A 3 8.63 60.34 -26.51
N HIS A 4 8.46 59.02 -26.38
CA HIS A 4 8.10 58.38 -25.12
C HIS A 4 8.65 56.94 -25.03
N PHE A 5 9.59 56.76 -24.08
CA PHE A 5 9.86 55.56 -23.27
C PHE A 5 10.32 54.28 -23.99
N PHE A 6 11.61 53.94 -24.00
CA PHE A 6 12.45 53.45 -22.88
C PHE A 6 11.98 52.11 -22.26
N VAL A 7 12.68 51.04 -22.67
CA VAL A 7 13.12 49.87 -21.87
C VAL A 7 12.13 49.34 -20.84
N GLN A 8 11.38 48.29 -21.19
CA GLN A 8 10.78 47.43 -20.17
C GLN A 8 11.91 46.63 -19.48
N PRO A 9 12.21 46.93 -18.20
CA PRO A 9 13.52 46.65 -17.63
C PRO A 9 13.62 45.20 -17.18
N LEU A 10 14.85 44.67 -17.23
CA LEU A 10 15.34 43.40 -16.70
C LEU A 10 14.61 42.91 -15.42
N VAL A 11 14.18 43.84 -14.57
CA VAL A 11 13.35 43.65 -13.36
C VAL A 11 12.05 42.87 -13.61
N GLN A 12 11.33 43.12 -14.70
CA GLN A 12 10.07 42.41 -15.02
C GLN A 12 10.31 40.95 -15.39
N ARG A 13 11.42 40.66 -16.08
CA ARG A 13 11.85 39.29 -16.40
C ARG A 13 12.29 38.54 -15.14
N PHE A 14 13.04 39.17 -14.25
CA PHE A 14 13.41 38.59 -12.95
C PHE A 14 12.19 38.33 -12.06
N LYS A 15 11.25 39.27 -11.98
CA LYS A 15 10.00 39.13 -11.21
C LYS A 15 9.14 37.97 -11.71
N ARG A 16 9.09 37.74 -13.04
CA ARG A 16 8.43 36.57 -13.64
C ARG A 16 9.13 35.24 -13.31
N ILE A 17 10.46 35.21 -13.34
CA ILE A 17 11.24 34.00 -13.02
C ILE A 17 11.06 33.63 -11.54
N VAL A 18 11.12 34.62 -10.65
CA VAL A 18 10.89 34.40 -9.21
C VAL A 18 9.45 33.96 -8.96
N ALA A 19 8.44 34.63 -9.56
CA ALA A 19 7.05 34.22 -9.45
C ALA A 19 6.80 32.80 -9.98
N MET A 20 7.39 32.43 -11.11
CA MET A 20 7.25 31.09 -11.69
C MET A 20 7.92 30.01 -10.84
N ARG A 21 9.08 30.32 -10.23
CA ARG A 21 9.72 29.45 -9.24
C ARG A 21 8.88 29.26 -7.99
N PHE A 22 8.22 30.31 -7.52
CA PHE A 22 7.28 30.21 -6.41
C PHE A 22 6.08 29.32 -6.76
N VAL A 23 5.46 29.52 -7.93
CA VAL A 23 4.33 28.69 -8.39
C VAL A 23 4.73 27.22 -8.48
N VAL A 24 5.88 26.91 -9.09
CA VAL A 24 6.39 25.53 -9.20
C VAL A 24 6.69 24.94 -7.81
N ALA A 25 7.33 25.70 -6.92
CA ALA A 25 7.61 25.25 -5.56
C ALA A 25 6.33 24.98 -4.76
N THR A 26 5.32 25.85 -4.88
CA THR A 26 4.01 25.63 -4.24
C THR A 26 3.29 24.43 -4.83
N LEU A 27 3.33 24.23 -6.15
CA LEU A 27 2.69 23.10 -6.81
C LEU A 27 3.30 21.77 -6.33
N LEU A 28 4.63 21.69 -6.28
CA LEU A 28 5.37 20.52 -5.79
C LEU A 28 5.11 20.25 -4.30
N ALA A 29 5.07 21.29 -3.46
CA ALA A 29 4.75 21.16 -2.04
C ALA A 29 3.30 20.69 -1.78
N THR A 30 2.36 21.02 -2.68
CA THR A 30 0.98 20.51 -2.61
C THR A 30 0.80 19.14 -3.24
N ALA A 31 1.67 18.74 -4.17
CA ALA A 31 1.61 17.41 -4.79
C ALA A 31 1.90 16.28 -3.78
N SER A 32 2.70 16.53 -2.75
CA SER A 32 2.92 15.57 -1.65
C SER A 32 1.66 15.26 -0.84
N PHE A 33 0.67 16.16 -0.81
CA PHE A 33 -0.64 15.91 -0.17
C PHE A 33 -1.57 15.03 -1.01
N LEU A 34 -1.34 14.99 -2.32
CA LEU A 34 -2.06 14.14 -3.28
C LEU A 34 -1.33 12.82 -3.53
N SER A 35 -0.19 12.59 -2.86
CA SER A 35 0.50 11.31 -2.93
C SER A 35 -0.46 10.27 -2.37
N PRO A 36 -0.87 9.25 -3.16
CA PRO A 36 -1.60 8.15 -2.57
C PRO A 36 -0.71 7.61 -1.47
N MET A 37 -1.16 7.75 -0.21
CA MET A 37 -0.68 6.89 0.87
C MET A 37 -1.17 5.51 0.47
N SER A 38 -0.42 4.87 -0.43
CA SER A 38 -0.65 3.52 -0.87
C SER A 38 -0.59 2.68 0.40
N GLY A 39 -1.76 2.24 0.85
CA GLY A 39 -1.87 0.96 1.51
C GLY A 39 -1.36 -0.04 0.49
N PHE A 40 -0.04 -0.25 0.46
CA PHE A 40 0.53 -1.34 -0.29
C PHE A 40 -0.08 -2.58 0.32
N ALA A 41 -0.94 -3.22 -0.46
CA ALA A 41 -1.34 -4.59 -0.21
C ALA A 41 -0.11 -5.45 -0.51
N GLU A 42 0.90 -5.37 0.36
CA GLU A 42 2.10 -6.19 0.28
C GLU A 42 1.66 -7.63 0.54
N SER A 43 1.93 -8.49 -0.43
CA SER A 43 1.83 -9.93 -0.23
C SER A 43 3.01 -10.36 0.64
N ALA A 44 2.75 -11.10 1.70
CA ALA A 44 3.76 -11.65 2.59
C ALA A 44 3.52 -13.14 2.78
N ASP A 45 4.57 -13.85 3.19
CA ASP A 45 4.51 -15.25 3.58
C ASP A 45 4.88 -15.44 5.06
N VAL A 46 4.36 -16.51 5.66
CA VAL A 46 4.72 -16.93 7.01
C VAL A 46 4.73 -18.45 7.10
N GLU A 47 5.79 -19.01 7.68
CA GLU A 47 5.83 -20.42 8.07
C GLU A 47 5.41 -20.56 9.54
N ALA A 48 4.35 -21.32 9.79
CA ALA A 48 3.72 -21.43 11.11
C ALA A 48 2.97 -22.75 11.28
N THR A 49 2.59 -23.08 12.52
CA THR A 49 1.78 -24.26 12.82
C THR A 49 0.31 -23.88 12.98
N ILE A 50 -0.61 -24.64 12.37
CA ILE A 50 -2.05 -24.43 12.56
C ILE A 50 -2.42 -24.73 14.01
N LYS A 51 -3.08 -23.79 14.68
CA LYS A 51 -3.69 -23.98 16.00
C LYS A 51 -5.18 -24.30 15.91
N LYS A 52 -5.90 -23.68 14.97
CA LYS A 52 -7.34 -23.87 14.81
C LYS A 52 -7.74 -23.66 13.35
N VAL A 53 -8.65 -24.52 12.88
CA VAL A 53 -9.35 -24.38 11.61
C VAL A 53 -10.82 -24.11 11.91
N ASP A 54 -11.36 -23.00 11.40
CA ASP A 54 -12.76 -22.64 11.50
C ASP A 54 -13.37 -22.55 10.10
N THR A 55 -13.95 -23.64 9.62
CA THR A 55 -14.57 -23.73 8.30
C THR A 55 -15.90 -22.99 8.20
N THR A 56 -16.51 -22.64 9.35
CA THR A 56 -17.76 -21.88 9.38
C THR A 56 -17.50 -20.41 9.09
N ASN A 57 -16.44 -19.86 9.69
CA ASN A 57 -16.04 -18.45 9.49
C ASN A 57 -14.95 -18.29 8.43
N LEU A 58 -14.46 -19.40 7.86
CA LEU A 58 -13.36 -19.45 6.88
C LEU A 58 -12.07 -18.83 7.44
N VAL A 59 -11.70 -19.17 8.68
CA VAL A 59 -10.54 -18.59 9.37
C VAL A 59 -9.58 -19.67 9.85
N LEU A 60 -8.29 -19.47 9.58
CA LEU A 60 -7.18 -20.20 10.19
C LEU A 60 -6.56 -19.38 11.32
N THR A 61 -6.32 -20.01 12.47
CA THR A 61 -5.50 -19.43 13.56
C THR A 61 -4.18 -20.17 13.60
N LEU A 62 -3.07 -19.44 13.51
CA LEU A 62 -1.73 -20.01 13.53
C LEU A 62 -1.05 -19.83 14.89
N ASP A 63 0.08 -20.50 15.08
CA ASP A 63 0.82 -20.49 16.34
C ASP A 63 1.47 -19.15 16.68
N ASP A 64 1.71 -18.31 15.67
CA ASP A 64 2.12 -16.91 15.77
C ASP A 64 1.07 -15.99 16.44
N GLY A 65 -0.13 -16.52 16.72
CA GLY A 65 -1.22 -15.83 17.40
C GLY A 65 -2.09 -14.96 16.49
N LYS A 66 -1.87 -15.02 15.16
CA LYS A 66 -2.66 -14.27 14.18
C LYS A 66 -3.71 -15.16 13.52
N THR A 67 -4.65 -14.50 12.87
CA THR A 67 -5.71 -15.11 12.08
C THR A 67 -5.58 -14.77 10.62
N TYR A 68 -5.97 -15.72 9.77
CA TYR A 68 -5.88 -15.66 8.32
C TYR A 68 -7.24 -16.03 7.73
N GLN A 69 -7.80 -15.13 6.94
CA GLN A 69 -9.09 -15.26 6.28
C GLN A 69 -8.91 -16.03 4.98
N ALA A 70 -9.56 -17.18 4.88
CA ALA A 70 -9.65 -17.93 3.65
C ALA A 70 -10.76 -17.35 2.74
N PRO A 71 -10.58 -17.40 1.41
CA PRO A 71 -11.65 -17.16 0.44
C PRO A 71 -12.81 -18.16 0.57
N GLU A 72 -13.99 -17.82 0.02
CA GLU A 72 -15.17 -18.69 0.06
C GLU A 72 -14.95 -20.05 -0.62
N GLU A 73 -14.09 -20.11 -1.63
CA GLU A 73 -13.78 -21.31 -2.41
C GLU A 73 -12.54 -22.07 -1.91
N PHE A 74 -12.04 -21.75 -0.71
CA PHE A 74 -10.81 -22.35 -0.19
C PHE A 74 -11.01 -23.81 0.24
N ASN A 75 -10.09 -24.69 -0.14
CA ASN A 75 -10.09 -26.08 0.31
C ASN A 75 -9.33 -26.24 1.64
N PHE A 76 -10.00 -26.77 2.67
CA PHE A 76 -9.42 -27.04 3.98
C PHE A 76 -8.94 -28.50 4.16
N ASP A 77 -9.03 -29.33 3.13
CA ASP A 77 -8.62 -30.73 3.20
C ASP A 77 -7.15 -30.86 3.63
N GLY A 78 -6.91 -31.72 4.63
CA GLY A 78 -5.59 -31.93 5.19
C GLY A 78 -5.08 -30.82 6.11
N LEU A 79 -5.89 -29.79 6.38
CA LEU A 79 -5.58 -28.75 7.36
C LEU A 79 -6.23 -29.07 8.70
N GLU A 80 -5.40 -29.34 9.69
CA GLU A 80 -5.83 -29.56 11.07
C GLU A 80 -4.81 -28.99 12.06
N ALA A 81 -5.19 -28.92 13.34
CA ALA A 81 -4.30 -28.41 14.37
C ALA A 81 -3.03 -29.27 14.47
N GLY A 82 -1.86 -28.63 14.50
CA GLY A 82 -0.56 -29.28 14.53
C GLY A 82 0.11 -29.44 13.16
N VAL A 83 -0.60 -29.19 12.05
CA VAL A 83 0.00 -29.19 10.71
C VAL A 83 0.83 -27.92 10.52
N LYS A 84 2.05 -28.07 10.03
CA LYS A 84 2.96 -26.97 9.71
C LYS A 84 2.73 -26.51 8.26
N VAL A 85 2.57 -25.21 8.05
CA VAL A 85 2.21 -24.62 6.76
C VAL A 85 3.03 -23.37 6.47
N ILE A 86 3.15 -23.04 5.18
CA ILE A 86 3.56 -21.73 4.69
C ILE A 86 2.31 -21.06 4.12
N VAL A 87 1.93 -19.91 4.67
CA VAL A 87 0.76 -19.15 4.25
C VAL A 87 1.19 -17.91 3.49
N PHE A 88 0.81 -17.82 2.22
CA PHE A 88 0.95 -16.63 1.40
C PHE A 88 -0.33 -15.79 1.53
N TYR A 89 -0.20 -14.54 1.94
CA TYR A 89 -1.36 -13.70 2.24
C TYR A 89 -1.13 -12.25 1.82
N THR A 90 -2.22 -11.53 1.68
CA THR A 90 -2.24 -10.09 1.43
C THR A 90 -3.02 -9.41 2.54
N GLU A 91 -2.50 -8.29 3.06
CA GLU A 91 -3.27 -7.49 4.00
C GLU A 91 -4.24 -6.57 3.24
N VAL A 92 -5.54 -6.80 3.44
CA VAL A 92 -6.65 -6.01 2.88
C VAL A 92 -7.48 -5.48 4.04
N ASP A 93 -7.57 -4.16 4.19
CA ASP A 93 -8.30 -3.51 5.28
C ASP A 93 -7.91 -4.02 6.69
N GLY A 94 -6.62 -4.34 6.88
CA GLY A 94 -6.08 -4.87 8.13
C GLY A 94 -6.38 -6.36 8.38
N LYS A 95 -7.01 -7.06 7.43
CA LYS A 95 -7.22 -8.52 7.47
C LYS A 95 -6.20 -9.22 6.59
N ARG A 96 -5.67 -10.35 7.08
CA ARG A 96 -4.77 -11.22 6.31
C ARG A 96 -5.61 -12.16 5.46
N VAL A 97 -5.75 -11.87 4.18
CA VAL A 97 -6.49 -12.72 3.24
C VAL A 97 -5.51 -13.70 2.61
N ILE A 98 -5.81 -15.00 2.70
CA ILE A 98 -4.97 -16.05 2.14
C ILE A 98 -5.03 -15.96 0.61
N ASN A 99 -3.87 -15.89 -0.02
CA ASN A 99 -3.68 -16.03 -1.45
C ASN A 99 -3.42 -17.49 -1.81
N ASP A 100 -2.55 -18.16 -1.05
CA ASP A 100 -2.15 -19.55 -1.26
C ASP A 100 -1.62 -20.16 0.04
N LEU A 101 -1.56 -21.50 0.11
CA LEU A 101 -1.09 -22.23 1.28
C LEU A 101 -0.38 -23.53 0.88
N ASP A 102 0.82 -23.73 1.41
CA ASP A 102 1.60 -24.96 1.28
C ASP A 102 1.75 -25.69 2.62
N ILE A 103 1.65 -27.01 2.59
CA ILE A 103 1.95 -27.85 3.76
C ILE A 103 3.44 -28.19 3.77
N VAL A 104 4.12 -27.91 4.88
CA VAL A 104 5.53 -28.27 5.08
C VAL A 104 5.61 -29.76 5.40
N LYS A 105 6.35 -30.51 4.59
CA LYS A 105 6.57 -31.96 4.74
C LYS A 105 7.78 -32.29 5.60
#